data_AF-A0A0C3CYF4-F1
#
_entry.id   AF-A0A0C3CYF4-F1
#
_cell.length_a   1.000
_cell.length_b   1.000
_cell.length_c   1.000
_cell.angle_alpha   90.00
_cell.angle_beta   90.00
_cell.angle_gamma   90.00
#
_symmetry.space_group_name_H-M   'P 1'
#
loop_
_entity.id
_entity.type
_entity.pdbx_description
1 polymer ?
#
loop_
_entity_poly.entity_id
_entity_poly.type
_entity_poly.pdbx_seq_one_letter_code
_entity_poly.pdbx_strand_id
1 'polypeptide(L)'
;MFGPVVAMDSSSTLTKEYRKAERQFRKATKNRPENIEQEWTPFRAAEKPFKARFPPPDISSVLDLAAADESRASEIELGHWVGSSNAVESVKISLKENVYTIPRIPGLVILPSFVSKQKQRDLVRWSLAQHARHPNDTNLDIHYHLPSDGLWNSWLSVRDDPGKDFLVLPKASSSAVPQGTISGPRKLVNNEPVSLETFQTISAVPKPPQTPSPTLQPTLVSSLIRKLRWANIGWFYHWGTKQYDFTRGKVKVNDELRSVCKEAVQSVDWKQVHGLHDDDWGASGPDWDTWDSTYEPDAGIDTLMAHVDRSEVCATSPLLSISLGNAAIFLIGGTTRESDPIPILLRSGDVVIMSGPACRRAYHGVPRILEGTLPPHLRSQSLHDQTVRKEWEP
;
A
#
# COMPACT_ATOMS: atom_id res chain seq x y z
N MET A 1 -9.06 -14.85 1.97
CA MET A 1 -8.56 -16.10 1.36
C MET A 1 -8.40 -15.80 -0.13
N PHE A 2 -7.23 -15.29 -0.52
CA PHE A 2 -6.95 -14.91 -1.91
C PHE A 2 -6.25 -16.10 -2.57
N GLY A 3 -6.96 -16.79 -3.47
CA GLY A 3 -6.35 -17.79 -4.36
C GLY A 3 -5.64 -17.10 -5.53
N PRO A 4 -4.75 -17.81 -6.25
CA PRO A 4 -4.07 -17.27 -7.41
C PRO A 4 -5.12 -16.86 -8.47
N VAL A 5 -4.99 -15.63 -8.95
CA VAL A 5 -5.77 -15.13 -10.08
C VAL A 5 -5.11 -15.70 -11.33
N VAL A 6 -5.91 -16.38 -12.14
CA VAL A 6 -5.46 -16.98 -13.40
C VAL A 6 -5.45 -15.84 -14.43
N ALA A 7 -4.28 -15.56 -14.99
CA ALA A 7 -4.06 -14.53 -15.99
C ALA A 7 -5.01 -14.68 -17.19
N MET A 8 -5.45 -13.56 -17.75
CA MET A 8 -6.03 -13.54 -19.10
C MET A 8 -4.88 -13.57 -20.10
N ASP A 9 -4.73 -14.69 -20.81
CA ASP A 9 -3.92 -14.77 -22.01
C ASP A 9 -4.78 -14.32 -23.20
N SER A 10 -4.29 -13.36 -23.99
CA SER A 10 -5.04 -12.66 -25.03
C SER A 10 -5.12 -13.44 -26.36
N SER A 11 -5.29 -14.76 -26.30
CA SER A 11 -5.71 -15.58 -27.44
C SER A 11 -6.82 -16.56 -27.04
N SER A 12 -8.06 -16.21 -27.42
CA SER A 12 -9.21 -17.07 -27.74
C SER A 12 -9.47 -18.39 -26.99
N THR A 13 -9.15 -18.54 -25.70
CA THR A 13 -9.76 -19.58 -24.86
C THR A 13 -9.76 -19.19 -23.39
N LEU A 14 -10.88 -18.64 -22.90
CA LEU A 14 -11.13 -18.54 -21.46
C LEU A 14 -10.94 -19.94 -20.84
N THR A 15 -10.02 -20.06 -19.88
CA THR A 15 -9.68 -21.34 -19.23
C THR A 15 -10.92 -21.99 -18.61
N LYS A 16 -10.92 -23.32 -18.48
CA LYS A 16 -12.06 -24.04 -17.87
C LYS A 16 -12.30 -23.54 -16.43
N GLU A 17 -11.23 -23.20 -15.73
CA GLU A 17 -11.22 -22.62 -14.39
C GLU A 17 -11.90 -21.24 -14.36
N TYR A 18 -11.58 -20.36 -15.32
CA TYR A 18 -12.22 -19.05 -15.45
C TYR A 18 -13.73 -19.19 -15.68
N ARG A 19 -14.14 -20.01 -16.65
CA ARG A 19 -15.56 -20.24 -16.97
C ARG A 19 -16.32 -20.84 -15.78
N LYS A 20 -15.67 -21.73 -15.01
CA LYS A 20 -16.24 -22.31 -13.78
C LYS A 20 -16.42 -21.25 -12.69
N ALA A 21 -15.41 -20.41 -12.45
CA ALA A 21 -15.46 -19.33 -11.47
C ALA A 21 -16.52 -18.28 -11.83
N GLU A 22 -16.61 -17.90 -13.11
CA GLU A 22 -17.63 -16.97 -13.61
C GLU A 22 -19.06 -17.52 -13.42
N ARG A 23 -19.29 -18.80 -13.76
CA ARG A 23 -20.59 -19.46 -13.54
C ARG A 23 -20.96 -19.49 -12.05
N GLN A 24 -20.00 -19.80 -11.18
CA GLN A 24 -20.21 -19.79 -9.72
C GLN A 24 -20.55 -18.38 -9.22
N PHE A 25 -19.86 -17.36 -9.71
CA PHE A 25 -20.16 -15.97 -9.39
C PHE A 25 -21.58 -15.59 -9.81
N ARG A 26 -21.96 -15.83 -11.08
CA ARG A 26 -23.32 -15.56 -11.58
C ARG A 26 -24.40 -16.29 -10.77
N LYS A 27 -24.13 -17.54 -10.34
CA LYS A 27 -25.07 -18.30 -9.49
C LYS A 27 -25.22 -17.67 -8.11
N ALA A 28 -24.13 -17.19 -7.51
CA ALA A 28 -24.14 -16.56 -6.19
C ALA A 28 -24.79 -15.17 -6.19
N THR A 29 -24.74 -14.44 -7.31
CA THR A 29 -25.30 -13.08 -7.43
C THR A 29 -26.70 -13.01 -8.02
N LYS A 30 -27.23 -14.11 -8.58
CA LYS A 30 -28.54 -14.17 -9.27
C LYS A 30 -29.72 -13.63 -8.46
N ASN A 31 -29.71 -13.84 -7.14
CA ASN A 31 -30.81 -13.48 -6.24
C ASN A 31 -30.45 -12.30 -5.34
N ARG A 32 -29.47 -11.49 -5.71
CA ARG A 32 -29.03 -10.36 -4.90
C ARG A 32 -30.09 -9.24 -4.97
N PRO A 33 -30.63 -8.77 -3.84
CA PRO A 33 -31.58 -7.66 -3.83
C PRO A 33 -31.01 -6.41 -4.49
N GLU A 34 -31.80 -5.75 -5.35
CA GLU A 34 -31.40 -4.57 -6.12
C GLU A 34 -31.05 -3.36 -5.22
N ASN A 35 -31.63 -3.27 -4.02
CA ASN A 35 -31.44 -2.12 -3.12
C ASN A 35 -30.30 -2.27 -2.10
N ILE A 36 -29.48 -3.33 -2.14
CA ILE A 36 -28.35 -3.49 -1.20
C ILE A 36 -27.35 -2.33 -1.26
N GLU A 37 -27.26 -1.67 -2.41
CA GLU A 37 -26.30 -0.59 -2.65
C GLU A 37 -26.69 0.72 -1.94
N GLN A 38 -27.97 0.91 -1.61
CA GLN A 38 -28.46 2.09 -0.88
C GLN A 38 -28.02 2.11 0.60
N GLU A 39 -27.58 0.97 1.14
CA GLU A 39 -27.03 0.87 2.49
C GLU A 39 -25.53 1.17 2.56
N TRP A 40 -24.89 1.45 1.42
CA TRP A 40 -23.45 1.67 1.36
C TRP A 40 -23.11 3.15 1.37
N THR A 41 -22.09 3.50 2.14
CA THR A 41 -21.47 4.82 2.00
C THR A 41 -20.93 4.99 0.58
N PRO A 42 -20.92 6.20 0.01
CA PRO A 42 -20.30 6.54 -1.28
C PRO A 42 -18.93 5.90 -1.49
N PHE A 43 -18.04 5.97 -0.48
CA PHE A 43 -16.74 5.33 -0.58
C PHE A 43 -16.83 3.81 -0.80
N ARG A 44 -17.72 3.14 -0.06
CA ARG A 44 -17.91 1.68 -0.18
C ARG A 44 -18.56 1.30 -1.49
N ALA A 45 -19.47 2.12 -2.00
CA ALA A 45 -20.08 1.95 -3.32
C ALA A 45 -19.03 2.04 -4.43
N ALA A 46 -18.14 3.03 -4.39
CA ALA A 46 -17.04 3.18 -5.36
C ALA A 46 -15.99 2.05 -5.26
N GLU A 47 -15.72 1.53 -4.06
CA GLU A 47 -14.74 0.47 -3.85
C GLU A 47 -15.16 -0.89 -4.43
N LYS A 48 -16.47 -1.16 -4.43
CA LYS A 48 -17.05 -2.48 -4.76
C LYS A 48 -16.81 -2.92 -6.22
N PRO A 49 -17.04 -2.08 -7.24
CA PRO A 49 -16.75 -2.42 -8.63
C PRO A 49 -15.29 -2.83 -8.85
N PHE A 50 -14.34 -2.09 -8.29
CA PHE A 50 -12.90 -2.39 -8.44
C PHE A 50 -12.47 -3.71 -7.77
N LYS A 51 -13.16 -4.09 -6.68
CA LYS A 51 -12.99 -5.39 -6.02
C LYS A 51 -13.67 -6.55 -6.75
N ALA A 52 -14.53 -6.28 -7.73
CA ALA A 52 -15.21 -7.32 -8.47
C ALA A 52 -14.22 -8.12 -9.31
N ARG A 53 -14.37 -9.45 -9.30
CA ARG A 53 -13.62 -10.34 -10.19
C ARG A 53 -14.31 -10.51 -11.54
N PHE A 54 -15.65 -10.44 -11.55
CA PHE A 54 -16.46 -10.66 -12.73
C PHE A 54 -17.63 -9.65 -12.76
N PRO A 55 -17.88 -8.98 -13.90
CA PRO A 55 -16.88 -8.76 -14.95
C PRO A 55 -15.62 -8.07 -14.40
N PRO A 56 -14.48 -8.08 -15.13
CA PRO A 56 -13.37 -7.20 -14.80
C PRO A 56 -13.84 -5.74 -14.69
N PRO A 57 -13.25 -4.93 -13.81
CA PRO A 57 -13.70 -3.55 -13.62
C PRO A 57 -13.50 -2.73 -14.90
N ASP A 58 -14.47 -1.88 -15.22
CA ASP A 58 -14.26 -0.77 -16.16
C ASP A 58 -13.45 0.31 -15.46
N ILE A 59 -12.39 0.78 -16.13
CA ILE A 59 -11.50 1.82 -15.61
C ILE A 59 -11.45 3.08 -16.48
N SER A 60 -12.33 3.21 -17.47
CA SER A 60 -12.40 4.38 -18.36
C SER A 60 -12.61 5.71 -17.62
N SER A 61 -13.23 5.66 -16.43
CA SER A 61 -13.46 6.80 -15.53
C SER A 61 -12.38 6.97 -14.45
N VAL A 62 -11.28 6.22 -14.51
CA VAL A 62 -10.15 6.32 -13.58
C VAL A 62 -9.14 7.32 -14.11
N LEU A 63 -8.67 8.25 -13.27
CA LEU A 63 -7.62 9.19 -13.65
C LEU A 63 -6.32 8.42 -13.95
N ASP A 64 -5.82 8.53 -15.17
CA ASP A 64 -4.53 7.97 -15.59
C ASP A 64 -3.63 9.09 -16.13
N LEU A 65 -2.75 9.62 -15.28
CA LEU A 65 -1.82 10.67 -15.66
C LEU A 65 -0.77 10.18 -16.67
N ALA A 66 -0.51 8.87 -16.75
CA ALA A 66 0.38 8.32 -17.77
C ALA A 66 -0.22 8.45 -19.18
N ALA A 67 -1.56 8.48 -19.31
CA ALA A 67 -2.22 8.67 -20.60
C ALA A 67 -2.02 10.07 -21.21
N ALA A 68 -1.52 11.04 -20.42
CA ALA A 68 -1.13 12.36 -20.92
C ALA A 68 0.36 12.46 -21.29
N ASP A 69 1.15 11.40 -21.10
CA ASP A 69 2.60 11.39 -21.31
C ASP A 69 2.99 10.34 -22.35
N GLU A 70 3.31 10.79 -23.57
CA GLU A 70 3.71 9.91 -24.68
C GLU A 70 4.92 9.04 -24.34
N SER A 71 5.83 9.51 -23.47
CA SER A 71 6.99 8.72 -23.05
C SER A 71 6.62 7.47 -22.25
N ARG A 72 5.37 7.43 -21.73
CA ARG A 72 4.80 6.33 -20.95
C ARG A 72 3.82 5.47 -21.73
N ALA A 73 3.66 5.69 -23.05
CA ALA A 73 2.75 4.90 -23.89
C ALA A 73 2.99 3.38 -23.78
N SER A 74 4.26 2.96 -23.70
CA SER A 74 4.60 1.53 -23.51
C SER A 74 4.10 0.91 -22.20
N GLU A 75 3.86 1.71 -21.16
CA GLU A 75 3.26 1.24 -19.89
C GLU A 75 1.74 1.01 -20.01
N ILE A 76 1.10 1.69 -20.95
CA ILE A 76 -0.35 1.63 -21.21
C ILE A 76 -0.68 0.46 -22.12
N GLU A 77 0.14 0.24 -23.16
CA GLU A 77 0.07 -0.95 -24.01
C GLU A 77 0.22 -2.23 -23.18
N LEU A 78 0.99 -2.15 -22.09
CA LEU A 78 1.25 -3.25 -21.18
C LEU A 78 0.05 -3.54 -20.26
N GLY A 79 -0.57 -4.70 -20.42
CA GLY A 79 -1.65 -5.18 -19.54
C GLY A 79 -3.04 -4.70 -19.92
N HIS A 80 -3.20 -3.92 -21.00
CA HIS A 80 -4.50 -3.48 -21.55
C HIS A 80 -5.38 -2.66 -20.59
N TRP A 81 -4.78 -2.08 -19.54
CA TRP A 81 -5.48 -1.23 -18.58
C TRP A 81 -5.19 0.23 -18.89
N VAL A 82 -6.19 0.93 -19.41
CA VAL A 82 -6.10 2.33 -19.80
C VAL A 82 -7.21 3.11 -19.10
N GLY A 83 -6.81 4.06 -18.25
CA GLY A 83 -7.75 5.05 -17.69
C GLY A 83 -7.92 6.24 -18.64
N SER A 84 -8.28 7.39 -18.08
CA SER A 84 -8.38 8.63 -18.84
C SER A 84 -7.62 9.74 -18.12
N SER A 85 -6.79 10.48 -18.86
CA SER A 85 -6.06 11.65 -18.36
C SER A 85 -6.98 12.80 -17.95
N ASN A 86 -8.22 12.80 -18.43
CA ASN A 86 -9.22 13.84 -18.19
C ASN A 86 -10.41 13.35 -17.35
N ALA A 87 -10.35 12.14 -16.77
CA ALA A 87 -11.42 11.60 -15.93
C ALA A 87 -11.69 12.48 -14.69
N VAL A 88 -10.65 13.16 -14.22
CA VAL A 88 -10.66 14.01 -13.03
C VAL A 88 -9.83 15.24 -13.35
N GLU A 89 -10.31 16.41 -12.96
CA GLU A 89 -9.53 17.65 -13.07
C GLU A 89 -8.22 17.51 -12.29
N SER A 90 -7.11 17.76 -12.99
CA SER A 90 -5.77 17.79 -12.41
C SER A 90 -5.02 19.01 -12.93
N VAL A 91 -4.21 19.63 -12.06
CA VAL A 91 -3.48 20.85 -12.39
C VAL A 91 -1.99 20.58 -12.22
N LYS A 92 -1.21 20.77 -13.29
CA LYS A 92 0.25 20.67 -13.22
C LYS A 92 0.82 21.95 -12.62
N ILE A 93 1.53 21.84 -11.49
CA ILE A 93 2.03 22.98 -10.70
C ILE A 93 3.54 23.23 -10.87
N SER A 94 4.28 22.30 -11.46
CA SER A 94 5.73 22.44 -11.74
C SER A 94 6.02 22.32 -13.24
N LEU A 95 6.92 23.17 -13.74
CA LEU A 95 7.37 23.14 -15.14
C LEU A 95 8.54 22.18 -15.38
N LYS A 96 9.37 21.95 -14.35
CA LYS A 96 10.57 21.09 -14.44
C LYS A 96 10.24 19.63 -14.18
N GLU A 97 9.37 19.40 -13.21
CA GLU A 97 8.93 18.06 -12.81
C GLU A 97 7.45 17.89 -13.13
N ASN A 98 7.05 16.65 -13.42
CA ASN A 98 5.65 16.32 -13.58
C ASN A 98 5.00 16.22 -12.19
N VAL A 99 4.53 17.36 -11.67
CA VAL A 99 3.85 17.45 -10.36
C VAL A 99 2.43 17.95 -10.56
N TYR A 100 1.46 17.17 -10.11
CA TYR A 100 0.03 17.44 -10.29
C TYR A 100 -0.68 17.58 -8.96
N THR A 101 -1.60 18.54 -8.86
CA THR A 101 -2.58 18.63 -7.77
C THR A 101 -3.96 18.23 -8.28
N ILE A 102 -4.82 17.80 -7.36
CA ILE A 102 -6.23 17.47 -7.64
C ILE A 102 -7.09 18.48 -6.87
N PRO A 103 -7.64 19.53 -7.50
CA PRO A 103 -8.37 20.59 -6.80
C PRO A 103 -9.51 20.11 -5.90
N ARG A 104 -10.16 19.00 -6.28
CA ARG A 104 -11.22 18.36 -5.48
C ARG A 104 -10.73 17.81 -4.14
N ILE A 105 -9.43 17.54 -3.99
CA ILE A 105 -8.78 17.04 -2.76
C ILE A 105 -7.60 17.97 -2.43
N PRO A 106 -7.84 19.13 -1.78
CA PRO A 106 -6.78 20.06 -1.39
C PRO A 106 -5.69 19.36 -0.58
N GLY A 107 -4.42 19.63 -0.92
CA GLY A 107 -3.26 19.01 -0.29
C GLY A 107 -2.82 17.66 -0.88
N LEU A 108 -3.55 17.11 -1.85
CA LEU A 108 -3.15 15.92 -2.61
C LEU A 108 -2.22 16.31 -3.76
N VAL A 109 -1.05 15.68 -3.82
CA VAL A 109 -0.06 15.85 -4.88
C VAL A 109 0.28 14.48 -5.48
N ILE A 110 0.43 14.41 -6.81
CA ILE A 110 0.83 13.21 -7.54
C ILE A 110 2.04 13.54 -8.40
N LEU A 111 3.08 12.72 -8.27
CA LEU A 111 4.31 12.81 -9.06
C LEU A 111 4.42 11.52 -9.90
N PRO A 112 3.82 11.50 -11.11
CA PRO A 112 3.92 10.35 -12.00
C PRO A 112 5.37 10.07 -12.42
N SER A 113 5.77 8.79 -12.39
CA SER A 113 7.10 8.31 -12.80
C SER A 113 8.28 9.00 -12.08
N PHE A 114 8.06 9.50 -10.86
CA PHE A 114 9.08 10.22 -10.10
C PHE A 114 10.29 9.34 -9.75
N VAL A 115 10.04 8.09 -9.35
CA VAL A 115 11.11 7.17 -8.98
C VAL A 115 11.72 6.56 -10.24
N SER A 116 12.99 6.84 -10.49
CA SER A 116 13.72 6.29 -11.64
C SER A 116 13.70 4.75 -11.68
N LYS A 117 13.77 4.18 -12.89
CA LYS A 117 13.75 2.71 -13.10
C LYS A 117 14.78 1.95 -12.26
N GLN A 118 15.97 2.53 -12.07
CA GLN A 118 17.01 1.92 -11.24
C GLN A 118 16.63 1.98 -9.74
N LYS A 119 16.25 3.16 -9.24
CA LYS A 119 15.78 3.32 -7.85
C LYS A 119 14.59 2.41 -7.54
N GLN A 120 13.65 2.21 -8.48
CA GLN A 120 12.54 1.25 -8.30
C GLN A 120 13.05 -0.18 -8.03
N ARG A 121 14.07 -0.64 -8.76
CA ARG A 121 14.66 -1.97 -8.57
C ARG A 121 15.36 -2.09 -7.23
N ASP A 122 16.12 -1.06 -6.88
CA ASP A 122 16.88 -1.02 -5.62
C ASP A 122 15.92 -1.04 -4.42
N LEU A 123 14.84 -0.26 -4.47
CA LEU A 123 13.80 -0.26 -3.45
C LEU A 123 13.07 -1.61 -3.35
N VAL A 124 12.65 -2.22 -4.47
CA VAL A 124 12.01 -3.55 -4.44
C VAL A 124 12.93 -4.59 -3.79
N ARG A 125 14.21 -4.59 -4.17
CA ARG A 125 15.21 -5.50 -3.60
C ARG A 125 15.40 -5.24 -2.12
N TRP A 126 15.57 -3.99 -1.73
CA TRP A 126 15.71 -3.58 -0.34
C TRP A 126 14.50 -4.02 0.48
N SER A 127 13.27 -3.74 0.01
CA SER A 127 12.02 -4.09 0.70
C SER A 127 11.94 -5.58 1.01
N LEU A 128 12.27 -6.44 0.05
CA LEU A 128 12.15 -7.90 0.21
C LEU A 128 13.34 -8.52 0.95
N ALA A 129 14.57 -8.14 0.60
CA ALA A 129 15.78 -8.84 1.05
C ALA A 129 16.41 -8.24 2.32
N GLN A 130 16.21 -6.95 2.58
CA GLN A 130 16.88 -6.24 3.68
C GLN A 130 15.91 -5.69 4.71
N HIS A 131 14.75 -5.22 4.26
CA HIS A 131 13.77 -4.58 5.13
C HIS A 131 12.86 -5.60 5.80
N ALA A 132 12.25 -6.53 5.05
CA ALA A 132 11.34 -7.57 5.57
C ALA A 132 12.06 -8.73 6.28
N ARG A 133 12.95 -8.40 7.22
CA ARG A 133 13.65 -9.32 8.13
C ARG A 133 13.80 -8.69 9.51
N HIS A 134 14.25 -9.48 10.49
CA HIS A 134 14.50 -8.97 11.84
C HIS A 134 15.47 -7.76 11.81
N PRO A 135 15.22 -6.68 12.57
CA PRO A 135 14.20 -6.50 13.61
C PRO A 135 12.87 -5.91 13.14
N ASN A 136 12.63 -5.77 11.83
CA ASN A 136 11.39 -5.21 11.32
C ASN A 136 10.31 -6.29 11.28
N ASP A 137 9.35 -6.19 12.18
CA ASP A 137 8.23 -7.11 12.22
C ASP A 137 7.40 -7.03 10.93
N THR A 138 6.92 -8.19 10.51
CA THR A 138 5.99 -8.40 9.41
C THR A 138 4.65 -8.93 9.91
N ASN A 139 3.67 -9.05 9.01
CA ASN A 139 2.39 -9.68 9.32
C ASN A 139 2.50 -11.14 9.79
N LEU A 140 3.62 -11.80 9.53
CA LEU A 140 3.83 -13.20 9.84
C LEU A 140 4.57 -13.40 11.18
N ASP A 141 5.31 -12.38 11.66
CA ASP A 141 5.98 -12.43 12.97
C ASP A 141 5.00 -12.55 14.13
N ILE A 142 3.75 -12.12 13.95
CA ILE A 142 2.68 -12.33 14.95
C ILE A 142 2.40 -13.83 15.15
N HIS A 143 2.67 -14.64 14.13
CA HIS A 143 2.12 -15.99 14.02
C HIS A 143 3.17 -17.10 13.98
N TYR A 144 4.35 -16.83 13.43
CA TYR A 144 5.37 -17.81 13.15
C TYR A 144 6.72 -17.41 13.75
N HIS A 145 7.55 -18.39 14.08
CA HIS A 145 8.97 -18.17 14.37
C HIS A 145 9.74 -18.05 13.06
N LEU A 146 9.84 -16.83 12.52
CA LEU A 146 10.47 -16.57 11.23
C LEU A 146 12.00 -16.67 11.28
N PRO A 147 12.66 -17.01 10.16
CA PRO A 147 14.12 -16.91 10.05
C PRO A 147 14.58 -15.46 10.27
N SER A 148 15.67 -15.27 11.01
CA SER A 148 16.21 -13.93 11.33
C SER A 148 16.58 -13.12 10.08
N ASP A 149 17.09 -13.79 9.05
CA ASP A 149 17.43 -13.18 7.77
C ASP A 149 16.21 -12.89 6.87
N GLY A 150 15.01 -13.23 7.32
CA GLY A 150 13.77 -12.97 6.59
C GLY A 150 13.41 -14.05 5.58
N LEU A 151 12.12 -14.10 5.23
CA LEU A 151 11.55 -15.15 4.37
C LEU A 151 12.10 -15.13 2.95
N TRP A 152 12.39 -13.94 2.41
CA TRP A 152 12.90 -13.79 1.04
C TRP A 152 14.28 -14.44 0.88
N ASN A 153 15.19 -14.19 1.81
CA ASN A 153 16.56 -14.72 1.75
C ASN A 153 16.58 -16.24 1.94
N SER A 154 15.75 -16.76 2.85
CA SER A 154 15.54 -18.21 2.96
C SER A 154 14.94 -18.80 1.68
N TRP A 155 13.94 -18.13 1.09
CA TRP A 155 13.34 -18.58 -0.17
C TRP A 155 14.34 -18.61 -1.33
N LEU A 156 15.22 -17.61 -1.47
CA LEU A 156 16.30 -17.62 -2.46
C LEU A 156 17.20 -18.85 -2.29
N SER A 157 17.52 -19.20 -1.03
CA SER A 157 18.31 -20.39 -0.73
C SER A 157 17.59 -21.69 -1.15
N VAL A 158 16.26 -21.76 -0.95
CA VAL A 158 15.42 -22.90 -1.38
C VAL A 158 15.32 -22.98 -2.90
N ARG A 159 15.23 -21.84 -3.58
CA ARG A 159 15.16 -21.79 -5.04
C ARG A 159 16.46 -22.34 -5.65
N ASP A 160 17.61 -21.99 -5.07
CA ASP A 160 18.91 -22.45 -5.54
C ASP A 160 19.17 -23.93 -5.17
N ASP A 161 18.63 -24.39 -4.04
CA ASP A 161 18.70 -25.78 -3.59
C ASP A 161 17.40 -26.17 -2.86
N PRO A 162 16.47 -26.90 -3.53
CA PRO A 162 15.20 -27.31 -2.94
C PRO A 162 15.32 -28.13 -1.66
N GLY A 163 16.48 -28.76 -1.41
CA GLY A 163 16.77 -29.49 -0.17
C GLY A 163 16.89 -28.59 1.06
N LYS A 164 17.03 -27.26 0.87
CA LYS A 164 17.08 -26.26 1.95
C LYS A 164 15.70 -25.80 2.40
N ASP A 165 14.60 -26.29 1.82
CA ASP A 165 13.26 -25.93 2.30
C ASP A 165 13.02 -26.52 3.69
N PHE A 166 12.43 -25.72 4.57
CA PHE A 166 12.20 -26.13 5.96
C PHE A 166 10.86 -25.63 6.47
N LEU A 167 10.32 -26.35 7.47
CA LEU A 167 9.08 -25.99 8.13
C LEU A 167 9.30 -24.83 9.10
N VAL A 168 8.52 -23.78 8.91
CA VAL A 168 8.40 -22.66 9.85
C VAL A 168 7.28 -22.98 10.83
N LEU A 169 7.60 -23.00 12.12
CA LEU A 169 6.68 -23.41 13.18
C LEU A 169 5.79 -22.24 13.67
N PRO A 170 4.49 -22.47 13.90
CA PRO A 170 3.62 -21.47 14.54
C PRO A 170 4.00 -21.22 16.00
N LYS A 171 3.91 -19.97 16.46
CA LYS A 171 4.14 -19.59 17.87
C LYS A 171 3.13 -20.20 18.83
N ALA A 172 1.92 -20.46 18.36
CA ALA A 172 0.86 -21.11 19.16
C ALA A 172 1.22 -22.57 19.51
N SER A 173 2.03 -23.25 18.70
CA SER A 173 2.42 -24.65 18.91
C SER A 173 3.46 -24.81 20.04
N SER A 174 4.20 -23.75 20.38
CA SER A 174 5.23 -23.76 21.43
C SER A 174 4.72 -23.25 22.79
N SER A 175 3.49 -22.77 22.86
CA SER A 175 2.93 -22.14 24.07
C SER A 175 1.90 -23.08 24.69
N ALA A 176 2.09 -23.50 25.94
CA ALA A 176 1.02 -24.17 26.70
C ALA A 176 -0.17 -23.20 26.80
N VAL A 177 -1.23 -23.46 26.04
CA VAL A 177 -2.39 -22.58 25.93
C VAL A 177 -3.07 -22.47 27.29
N PRO A 178 -3.19 -21.28 27.92
CA PRO A 178 -4.18 -21.11 28.97
C PRO A 178 -5.55 -21.36 28.33
N GLN A 179 -6.22 -22.43 28.74
CA GLN A 179 -7.61 -22.69 28.35
C GLN A 179 -8.47 -21.51 28.81
N GLY A 180 -8.79 -20.63 27.87
CA GLY A 180 -9.76 -19.56 28.10
C GLY A 180 -9.35 -18.25 27.46
N THR A 181 -9.62 -18.09 26.16
CA THR A 181 -9.88 -16.75 25.63
C THR A 181 -11.05 -16.78 24.64
N ILE A 182 -12.00 -15.93 24.97
CA ILE A 182 -13.31 -15.68 24.38
C ILE A 182 -13.22 -15.57 22.85
N SER A 183 -13.86 -16.53 22.17
CA SER A 183 -14.25 -16.42 20.77
C SER A 183 -15.34 -15.34 20.66
N GLY A 184 -14.92 -14.08 20.54
CA GLY A 184 -15.79 -12.96 20.18
C GLY A 184 -15.41 -12.39 18.82
N PRO A 185 -16.35 -11.81 18.06
CA PRO A 185 -16.01 -11.04 16.87
C PRO A 185 -15.00 -9.95 17.24
N ARG A 186 -13.95 -9.75 16.42
CA ARG A 186 -12.99 -8.65 16.63
C ARG A 186 -13.79 -7.35 16.77
N LYS A 187 -13.71 -6.72 17.94
CA LYS A 187 -14.26 -5.37 18.11
C LYS A 187 -13.45 -4.42 17.24
N LEU A 188 -14.15 -3.58 16.48
CA LEU A 188 -13.50 -2.52 15.71
C LEU A 188 -12.89 -1.53 16.72
N VAL A 189 -11.56 -1.49 16.79
CA VAL A 189 -10.86 -0.46 17.57
C VAL A 189 -10.93 0.84 16.77
N ASN A 190 -11.62 1.83 17.31
CA ASN A 190 -11.67 3.19 16.78
C ASN A 190 -11.03 4.12 17.83
N ASN A 191 -9.78 4.50 17.60
CA ASN A 191 -9.07 5.38 18.52
C ASN A 191 -9.35 6.85 18.18
N GLU A 192 -9.28 7.68 19.20
CA GLU A 192 -9.08 9.12 19.02
C GLU A 192 -7.74 9.36 18.29
N PRO A 193 -7.70 10.32 17.33
CA PRO A 193 -6.46 10.70 16.67
C PRO A 193 -5.39 11.14 17.67
N VAL A 194 -4.13 10.78 17.39
CA VAL A 194 -2.99 11.22 18.20
C VAL A 194 -2.79 12.73 18.02
N SER A 195 -2.45 13.41 19.11
CA SER A 195 -2.11 14.83 19.14
C SER A 195 -0.95 15.08 20.10
N LEU A 196 -0.34 16.26 20.06
CA LEU A 196 0.70 16.65 21.02
C LEU A 196 0.20 16.56 22.47
N GLU A 197 -1.05 16.93 22.72
CA GLU A 197 -1.67 16.89 24.06
C GLU A 197 -1.88 15.46 24.56
N THR A 198 -2.27 14.55 23.67
CA THR A 198 -2.56 13.15 24.01
C THR A 198 -1.33 12.24 23.93
N PHE A 199 -0.22 12.72 23.38
CA PHE A 199 0.99 11.96 23.10
C PHE A 199 1.56 11.25 24.34
N GLN A 200 1.66 11.95 25.48
CA GLN A 200 2.22 11.36 26.70
C GLN A 200 1.37 10.20 27.21
N THR A 201 0.05 10.40 27.23
CA THR A 201 -0.91 9.37 27.63
C THR A 201 -0.85 8.16 26.71
N ILE A 202 -0.85 8.36 25.39
CA ILE A 202 -0.80 7.31 24.38
C ILE A 202 0.53 6.54 24.40
N SER A 203 1.63 7.23 24.67
CA SER A 203 2.96 6.63 24.77
C SER A 203 3.07 5.70 25.99
N ALA A 204 2.36 6.01 27.07
CA ALA A 204 2.33 5.20 28.29
C ALA A 204 1.39 3.97 28.19
N VAL A 205 0.51 3.90 27.18
CA VAL A 205 -0.40 2.76 27.02
C VAL A 205 0.41 1.48 26.72
N PRO A 206 0.26 0.42 27.53
CA PRO A 206 0.93 -0.85 27.27
C PRO A 206 0.54 -1.44 25.92
N LYS A 207 1.55 -1.94 25.18
CA LYS A 207 1.38 -2.58 23.86
C LYS A 207 1.76 -4.06 23.96
N PRO A 208 0.86 -4.91 24.51
CA PRO A 208 1.17 -6.31 24.71
C PRO A 208 1.35 -7.03 23.37
N PRO A 209 2.19 -8.08 23.30
CA PRO A 209 2.34 -8.88 22.09
C PRO A 209 1.00 -9.38 21.56
N GLN A 210 0.82 -9.31 20.25
CA GLN A 210 -0.40 -9.80 19.60
C GLN A 210 -0.49 -11.33 19.71
N THR A 211 -1.68 -11.84 20.03
CA THR A 211 -1.92 -13.27 20.17
C THR A 211 -1.80 -13.99 18.82
N PRO A 212 -0.96 -15.05 18.72
CA PRO A 212 -0.87 -15.86 17.50
C PRO A 212 -2.18 -16.60 17.23
N SER A 213 -2.47 -16.89 15.95
CA SER A 213 -3.63 -17.70 15.59
C SER A 213 -3.44 -19.16 16.02
N PRO A 214 -4.39 -19.77 16.76
CA PRO A 214 -4.24 -21.13 17.30
C PRO A 214 -4.43 -22.23 16.24
N THR A 215 -4.99 -21.89 15.08
CA THR A 215 -5.34 -22.86 14.02
C THR A 215 -4.24 -23.05 12.97
N LEU A 216 -3.15 -22.30 13.07
CA LEU A 216 -2.08 -22.34 12.08
C LEU A 216 -1.26 -23.63 12.20
N GLN A 217 -0.81 -24.12 11.06
CA GLN A 217 0.00 -25.32 10.94
C GLN A 217 1.43 -24.97 10.51
N PRO A 218 2.42 -25.82 10.83
CA PRO A 218 3.75 -25.75 10.23
C PRO A 218 3.65 -25.59 8.71
N THR A 219 4.40 -24.63 8.16
CA THR A 219 4.33 -24.28 6.72
C THR A 219 5.75 -24.15 6.18
N LEU A 220 6.00 -24.69 4.98
CA LEU A 220 7.29 -24.53 4.30
C LEU A 220 7.62 -23.06 4.05
N VAL A 221 8.88 -22.67 4.19
CA VAL A 221 9.32 -21.28 3.98
C VAL A 221 8.98 -20.81 2.57
N SER A 222 9.09 -21.70 1.59
CA SER A 222 8.75 -21.45 0.18
C SER A 222 7.28 -21.12 -0.07
N SER A 223 6.39 -21.63 0.77
CA SER A 223 4.95 -21.34 0.72
C SER A 223 4.59 -20.10 1.53
N LEU A 224 5.39 -19.80 2.56
CA LEU A 224 5.10 -18.73 3.50
C LEU A 224 5.43 -17.34 2.93
N ILE A 225 6.44 -17.22 2.06
CA ILE A 225 6.79 -15.94 1.40
C ILE A 225 5.59 -15.31 0.66
N ARG A 226 4.74 -16.13 0.02
CA ARG A 226 3.52 -15.68 -0.68
C ARG A 226 2.45 -15.12 0.27
N LYS A 227 2.62 -15.25 1.59
CA LYS A 227 1.73 -14.72 2.64
C LYS A 227 2.26 -13.46 3.31
N LEU A 228 3.43 -12.94 2.91
CA LEU A 228 3.94 -11.64 3.34
C LEU A 228 3.05 -10.52 2.79
N ARG A 229 2.70 -9.53 3.62
CA ARG A 229 1.74 -8.45 3.30
C ARG A 229 2.21 -7.07 3.74
N TRP A 230 2.94 -7.00 4.84
CA TRP A 230 3.52 -5.75 5.33
C TRP A 230 4.78 -6.03 6.14
N ALA A 231 5.66 -5.03 6.20
CA ALA A 231 6.76 -4.88 7.14
C ALA A 231 6.69 -3.45 7.71
N ASN A 232 7.13 -3.26 8.97
CA ASN A 232 7.19 -1.94 9.59
C ASN A 232 8.46 -1.19 9.19
N ILE A 233 8.32 0.08 8.81
CA ILE A 233 9.43 1.01 8.60
C ILE A 233 9.47 1.99 9.78
N GLY A 234 10.65 2.24 10.35
CA GLY A 234 10.83 3.34 11.30
C GLY A 234 10.26 3.05 12.69
N TRP A 235 9.31 3.88 13.15
CA TRP A 235 8.55 3.61 14.36
C TRP A 235 7.64 2.40 14.19
N PHE A 236 7.67 1.49 15.16
CA PHE A 236 6.87 0.27 15.09
C PHE A 236 5.38 0.57 15.26
N TYR A 237 4.57 0.21 14.26
CA TYR A 237 3.12 0.32 14.34
C TYR A 237 2.48 -0.93 14.95
N HIS A 238 1.80 -0.75 16.09
CA HIS A 238 1.14 -1.85 16.79
C HIS A 238 -0.31 -2.04 16.32
N TRP A 239 -0.54 -3.02 15.45
CA TRP A 239 -1.84 -3.28 14.80
C TRP A 239 -3.01 -3.58 15.76
N GLY A 240 -2.73 -4.18 16.93
CA GLY A 240 -3.77 -4.50 17.91
C GLY A 240 -4.34 -3.25 18.60
N THR A 241 -3.48 -2.27 18.86
CA THR A 241 -3.85 -0.99 19.50
C THR A 241 -4.00 0.14 18.50
N LYS A 242 -3.61 -0.05 17.24
CA LYS A 242 -3.61 0.97 16.16
C LYS A 242 -2.89 2.26 16.55
N GLN A 243 -1.69 2.12 17.11
CA GLN A 243 -0.84 3.22 17.58
C GLN A 243 0.64 2.83 17.40
N TYR A 244 1.52 3.81 17.25
CA TYR A 244 2.96 3.59 17.26
C TYR A 244 3.48 3.22 18.66
N ASP A 245 4.44 2.29 18.73
CA ASP A 245 5.15 1.91 19.94
C ASP A 245 6.48 2.64 20.07
N PHE A 246 6.45 3.81 20.71
CA PHE A 246 7.65 4.61 20.96
C PHE A 246 8.64 3.94 21.93
N THR A 247 8.22 2.93 22.69
CA THR A 247 9.09 2.23 23.66
C THR A 247 10.10 1.29 22.99
N ARG A 248 9.80 0.83 21.77
CA ARG A 248 10.70 -0.02 20.97
C ARG A 248 11.84 0.74 20.31
N GLY A 249 11.83 2.07 20.39
CA GLY A 249 12.74 2.93 19.66
C GLY A 249 12.38 3.03 18.17
N LYS A 250 13.08 3.92 17.47
CA LYS A 250 12.93 4.16 16.03
C LYS A 250 14.01 3.40 15.28
N VAL A 251 13.62 2.51 14.38
CA VAL A 251 14.56 1.91 13.42
C VAL A 251 14.96 2.97 12.40
N LYS A 252 16.24 3.03 12.01
CA LYS A 252 16.68 3.96 10.96
C LYS A 252 15.96 3.64 9.64
N VAL A 253 15.31 4.63 9.05
CA VAL A 253 14.78 4.54 7.69
C VAL A 253 15.97 4.47 6.71
N ASN A 254 15.91 3.55 5.75
CA ASN A 254 16.97 3.36 4.77
C ASN A 254 17.27 4.65 4.00
N ASP A 255 18.55 4.88 3.69
CA ASP A 255 19.01 6.16 3.13
C ASP A 255 18.48 6.40 1.71
N GLU A 256 18.35 5.35 0.89
CA GLU A 256 17.78 5.46 -0.45
C GLU A 256 16.29 5.80 -0.41
N LEU A 257 15.49 5.10 0.41
CA LEU A 257 14.08 5.42 0.62
C LEU A 257 13.92 6.84 1.16
N ARG A 258 14.73 7.20 2.16
CA ARG A 258 14.74 8.52 2.76
C ARG A 258 15.03 9.59 1.70
N SER A 259 16.03 9.39 0.85
CA SER A 259 16.38 10.32 -0.23
C SER A 259 15.22 10.52 -1.19
N VAL A 260 14.57 9.44 -1.63
CA VAL A 260 13.39 9.53 -2.52
C VAL A 260 12.27 10.34 -1.87
N CYS A 261 11.96 10.11 -0.59
CA CYS A 261 10.92 10.86 0.10
C CYS A 261 11.26 12.35 0.21
N LYS A 262 12.51 12.68 0.54
CA LYS A 262 12.95 14.08 0.65
C LYS A 262 12.97 14.79 -0.69
N GLU A 263 13.51 14.14 -1.72
CA GLU A 263 13.52 14.67 -3.10
C GLU A 263 12.08 14.93 -3.58
N ALA A 264 11.14 14.03 -3.31
CA ALA A 264 9.73 14.22 -3.68
C ALA A 264 9.14 15.46 -3.00
N VAL A 265 9.32 15.63 -1.68
CA VAL A 265 8.84 16.81 -0.95
C VAL A 265 9.49 18.11 -1.44
N GLN A 266 10.79 18.08 -1.76
CA GLN A 266 11.53 19.24 -2.26
C GLN A 266 11.14 19.66 -3.68
N SER A 267 10.60 18.73 -4.48
CA SER A 267 10.16 19.02 -5.85
C SER A 267 8.81 19.75 -5.94
N VAL A 268 8.07 19.85 -4.83
CA VAL A 268 6.73 20.44 -4.78
C VAL A 268 6.78 21.92 -4.43
N ASP A 269 6.11 22.75 -5.23
CA ASP A 269 5.82 24.14 -4.88
C ASP A 269 4.68 24.20 -3.86
N TRP A 270 5.01 24.11 -2.58
CA TRP A 270 4.04 24.10 -1.48
C TRP A 270 3.16 25.35 -1.40
N LYS A 271 3.64 26.49 -1.93
CA LYS A 271 2.85 27.71 -2.00
C LYS A 271 1.70 27.57 -3.01
N GLN A 272 1.90 26.87 -4.12
CA GLN A 272 0.81 26.56 -5.05
C GLN A 272 -0.16 25.50 -4.51
N VAL A 273 0.30 24.61 -3.62
CA VAL A 273 -0.55 23.58 -3.00
C VAL A 273 -1.42 24.14 -1.88
N HIS A 274 -0.84 24.94 -0.97
CA HIS A 274 -1.49 25.38 0.26
C HIS A 274 -1.67 26.90 0.37
N GLY A 275 -0.94 27.70 -0.40
CA GLY A 275 -0.94 29.16 -0.26
C GLY A 275 -2.19 29.88 -0.77
N LEU A 276 -3.11 29.16 -1.43
CA LEU A 276 -4.38 29.69 -1.93
C LEU A 276 -5.61 29.20 -1.14
N HIS A 277 -5.41 28.29 -0.18
CA HIS A 277 -6.48 27.69 0.61
C HIS A 277 -6.41 28.19 2.06
N ASP A 278 -7.55 28.67 2.58
CA ASP A 278 -7.71 29.01 4.00
C ASP A 278 -8.16 27.76 4.77
N ASP A 279 -7.22 26.84 4.93
CA ASP A 279 -7.44 25.58 5.64
C ASP A 279 -7.23 25.74 7.15
N ASP A 280 -7.90 24.90 7.96
CA ASP A 280 -7.70 24.87 9.42
C ASP A 280 -6.41 24.11 9.78
N TRP A 281 -5.30 24.84 9.77
CA TRP A 281 -3.98 24.36 10.20
C TRP A 281 -3.84 24.24 11.73
N GLY A 282 -4.88 24.60 12.49
CA GLY A 282 -4.86 24.63 13.95
C GLY A 282 -3.99 25.75 14.53
N ALA A 283 -3.78 25.70 15.85
CA ALA A 283 -3.18 26.81 16.60
C ALA A 283 -1.72 27.13 16.23
N SER A 284 -0.98 26.17 15.67
CA SER A 284 0.41 26.39 15.24
C SER A 284 0.51 27.06 13.86
N GLY A 285 -0.62 27.19 13.15
CA GLY A 285 -0.63 27.70 11.79
C GLY A 285 0.02 26.75 10.78
N PRO A 286 0.09 27.16 9.50
CA PRO A 286 0.76 26.41 8.46
C PRO A 286 2.28 26.33 8.69
N ASP A 287 2.86 25.16 8.44
CA ASP A 287 4.31 24.89 8.50
C ASP A 287 4.89 24.48 7.13
N TRP A 288 4.08 24.56 6.07
CA TRP A 288 4.40 24.06 4.73
C TRP A 288 5.53 24.82 4.03
N ASP A 289 5.82 26.04 4.48
CA ASP A 289 6.87 26.90 3.93
C ASP A 289 8.29 26.43 4.29
N THR A 290 8.42 25.47 5.22
CA THR A 290 9.70 24.93 5.66
C THR A 290 9.92 23.45 5.32
N TRP A 291 8.93 22.76 4.76
CA TRP A 291 9.00 21.30 4.54
C TRP A 291 10.12 20.88 3.57
N ASP A 292 10.55 21.77 2.69
CA ASP A 292 11.70 21.57 1.80
C ASP A 292 13.00 21.23 2.56
N SER A 293 13.14 21.76 3.78
CA SER A 293 14.32 21.63 4.63
C SER A 293 14.05 20.80 5.89
N THR A 294 12.81 20.77 6.39
CA THR A 294 12.47 20.12 7.66
C THR A 294 11.89 18.71 7.52
N TYR A 295 11.39 18.33 6.34
CA TYR A 295 10.75 17.03 6.16
C TYR A 295 11.70 15.84 6.37
N GLU A 296 11.22 14.84 7.12
CA GLU A 296 11.93 13.61 7.43
C GLU A 296 10.94 12.44 7.54
N PRO A 297 11.11 11.35 6.76
CA PRO A 297 10.29 10.15 6.94
C PRO A 297 10.66 9.45 8.26
N ASP A 298 9.65 9.04 9.01
CA ASP A 298 9.85 8.48 10.34
C ASP A 298 9.14 7.15 10.60
N ALA A 299 8.06 6.87 9.88
CA ALA A 299 7.33 5.61 9.94
C ALA A 299 6.69 5.26 8.60
N GLY A 300 6.32 3.99 8.40
CA GLY A 300 5.62 3.57 7.19
C GLY A 300 5.20 2.09 7.20
N ILE A 301 4.24 1.76 6.33
CA ILE A 301 3.69 0.42 6.13
C ILE A 301 3.42 0.22 4.61
N ASP A 302 3.59 -1.01 4.12
CA ASP A 302 3.59 -1.32 2.68
C ASP A 302 2.19 -1.44 2.03
N THR A 303 1.15 -1.99 2.70
CA THR A 303 -0.19 -2.10 2.09
C THR A 303 -1.35 -2.00 3.09
N LEU A 304 -2.42 -1.28 2.71
CA LEU A 304 -3.61 -1.06 3.55
C LEU A 304 -4.93 -1.02 2.74
N MET A 305 -6.00 -1.52 3.36
CA MET A 305 -7.39 -1.37 2.87
C MET A 305 -7.94 0.03 3.22
N ALA A 306 -9.14 0.40 2.76
CA ALA A 306 -9.76 1.69 3.05
C ALA A 306 -9.63 2.15 4.51
N HIS A 307 -8.92 3.25 4.76
CA HIS A 307 -8.60 3.77 6.10
C HIS A 307 -8.35 5.29 6.07
N VAL A 308 -8.09 5.83 7.26
CA VAL A 308 -7.55 7.18 7.48
C VAL A 308 -6.38 7.02 8.43
N ASP A 309 -5.27 7.70 8.15
CA ASP A 309 -4.11 7.74 9.02
C ASP A 309 -4.36 8.67 10.21
N ARG A 310 -4.35 8.10 11.41
CA ARG A 310 -4.72 8.78 12.67
C ARG A 310 -3.67 8.61 13.77
N SER A 311 -2.58 7.91 13.46
CA SER A 311 -1.64 7.41 14.46
C SER A 311 -0.43 8.31 14.60
N GLU A 312 -0.21 9.17 13.61
CA GLU A 312 0.85 10.16 13.55
C GLU A 312 0.51 11.33 14.48
N VAL A 313 1.52 11.81 15.22
CA VAL A 313 1.37 12.98 16.09
C VAL A 313 1.12 14.25 15.27
N CYS A 314 1.79 14.36 14.12
CA CYS A 314 1.56 15.42 13.17
C CYS A 314 0.61 14.95 12.07
N ALA A 315 -0.55 15.59 11.99
CA ALA A 315 -1.60 15.30 11.02
C ALA A 315 -1.64 16.30 9.84
N THR A 316 -0.56 17.07 9.61
CA THR A 316 -0.47 18.06 8.52
C THR A 316 0.75 17.89 7.63
N SER A 317 1.91 17.50 8.18
CA SER A 317 3.14 17.28 7.41
C SER A 317 2.95 16.24 6.29
N PRO A 318 3.75 16.25 5.22
CA PRO A 318 3.59 15.33 4.10
C PRO A 318 3.63 13.85 4.51
N LEU A 319 2.67 13.05 4.02
CA LEU A 319 2.69 11.59 4.04
C LEU A 319 2.84 11.10 2.60
N LEU A 320 3.81 10.22 2.37
CA LEU A 320 4.17 9.76 1.03
C LEU A 320 3.81 8.28 0.83
N SER A 321 3.28 7.97 -0.34
CA SER A 321 3.07 6.61 -0.84
C SER A 321 3.84 6.44 -2.16
N ILE A 322 4.70 5.42 -2.22
CA ILE A 322 5.51 5.09 -3.39
C ILE A 322 4.97 3.80 -4.00
N SER A 323 4.56 3.83 -5.26
CA SER A 323 4.04 2.66 -5.96
C SER A 323 5.15 1.91 -6.69
N LEU A 324 5.32 0.61 -6.44
CA LEU A 324 6.31 -0.24 -7.09
C LEU A 324 5.67 -1.54 -7.59
N GLY A 325 5.95 -1.94 -8.83
CA GLY A 325 5.49 -3.21 -9.40
C GLY A 325 4.27 -3.08 -10.31
N ASN A 326 3.24 -3.90 -10.07
CA ASN A 326 2.01 -3.82 -10.85
C ASN A 326 1.25 -2.52 -10.52
N ALA A 327 0.57 -1.97 -11.53
CA ALA A 327 -0.32 -0.84 -11.37
C ALA A 327 -1.48 -1.14 -10.41
N ALA A 328 -1.98 -0.12 -9.74
CA ALA A 328 -3.01 -0.21 -8.73
C ALA A 328 -4.03 0.91 -8.87
N ILE A 329 -5.29 0.61 -8.56
CA ILE A 329 -6.32 1.65 -8.41
C ILE A 329 -6.25 2.13 -6.98
N PHE A 330 -5.95 3.41 -6.81
CA PHE A 330 -6.01 4.14 -5.56
C PHE A 330 -7.31 4.93 -5.49
N LEU A 331 -8.05 4.80 -4.39
CA LEU A 331 -9.24 5.59 -4.11
C LEU A 331 -8.92 6.57 -3.00
N ILE A 332 -9.28 7.84 -3.19
CA ILE A 332 -9.19 8.87 -2.17
C ILE A 332 -10.45 9.73 -2.15
N GLY A 333 -11.10 9.82 -1.00
CA GLY A 333 -12.27 10.66 -0.75
C GLY A 333 -11.94 11.84 0.13
N GLY A 334 -12.95 12.33 0.85
CA GLY A 334 -12.80 13.43 1.81
C GLY A 334 -12.58 12.92 3.24
N THR A 335 -12.77 13.82 4.20
CA THR A 335 -12.64 13.54 5.64
C THR A 335 -13.70 12.58 6.18
N THR A 336 -14.75 12.29 5.39
CA THR A 336 -15.82 11.35 5.73
C THR A 336 -15.99 10.28 4.65
N ARG A 337 -16.65 9.17 4.99
CA ARG A 337 -16.98 8.10 4.03
C ARG A 337 -18.11 8.46 3.06
N GLU A 338 -18.74 9.61 3.29
CA GLU A 338 -19.86 10.16 2.50
C GLU A 338 -19.38 11.04 1.35
N SER A 339 -18.09 11.37 1.30
CA SER A 339 -17.49 12.04 0.16
C SER A 339 -17.24 11.03 -0.96
N ASP A 340 -17.70 11.35 -2.18
CA ASP A 340 -17.42 10.56 -3.37
C ASP A 340 -15.90 10.47 -3.61
N PRO A 341 -15.30 9.28 -3.56
CA PRO A 341 -13.88 9.15 -3.78
C PRO A 341 -13.53 9.30 -5.27
N ILE A 342 -12.29 9.71 -5.48
CA ILE A 342 -11.66 9.84 -6.78
C ILE A 342 -10.82 8.59 -7.02
N PRO A 343 -11.04 7.86 -8.12
CA PRO A 343 -10.16 6.79 -8.53
C PRO A 343 -8.99 7.31 -9.35
N ILE A 344 -7.78 6.92 -8.94
CA ILE A 344 -6.51 7.26 -9.57
C ILE A 344 -5.78 5.97 -9.88
N LEU A 345 -5.29 5.82 -11.11
CA LEU A 345 -4.44 4.72 -11.52
C LEU A 345 -2.99 5.08 -11.19
N LEU A 346 -2.40 4.35 -10.24
CA LEU A 346 -1.00 4.46 -9.87
C LEU A 346 -0.19 3.37 -10.56
N ARG A 347 0.88 3.76 -11.23
CA ARG A 347 1.83 2.88 -11.92
C ARG A 347 3.16 2.86 -11.16
N SER A 348 4.01 1.91 -11.53
CA SER A 348 5.32 1.76 -10.89
C SER A 348 6.19 3.01 -11.05
N GLY A 349 6.65 3.56 -9.94
CA GLY A 349 7.44 4.78 -9.85
C GLY A 349 6.64 6.04 -9.56
N ASP A 350 5.30 5.96 -9.57
CA ASP A 350 4.45 7.08 -9.16
C ASP A 350 4.55 7.29 -7.63
N VAL A 351 4.55 8.57 -7.23
CA VAL A 351 4.50 8.98 -5.82
C VAL A 351 3.24 9.79 -5.58
N VAL A 352 2.52 9.46 -4.50
CA VAL A 352 1.40 10.24 -3.98
C VAL A 352 1.84 10.90 -2.69
N ILE A 353 1.55 12.20 -2.54
CA ILE A 353 1.78 12.94 -1.31
C ILE A 353 0.44 13.45 -0.79
N MET A 354 0.12 13.11 0.45
CA MET A 354 -1.02 13.62 1.19
C MET A 354 -0.51 14.61 2.23
N SER A 355 -0.93 15.87 2.15
CA SER A 355 -0.43 16.93 3.03
C SER A 355 -1.55 17.89 3.46
N GLY A 356 -1.30 18.65 4.51
CA GLY A 356 -2.27 19.58 5.08
C GLY A 356 -3.42 18.90 5.83
N PRO A 357 -4.25 19.70 6.53
CA PRO A 357 -5.24 19.21 7.49
C PRO A 357 -6.40 18.43 6.86
N ALA A 358 -6.75 18.74 5.61
CA ALA A 358 -7.82 18.05 4.89
C ALA A 358 -7.33 16.70 4.31
N CYS A 359 -6.30 16.72 3.46
CA CYS A 359 -5.83 15.51 2.76
C CYS A 359 -5.29 14.44 3.71
N ARG A 360 -4.51 14.80 4.73
CA ARG A 360 -3.97 13.83 5.70
C ARG A 360 -5.05 13.07 6.46
N ARG A 361 -6.28 13.59 6.51
CA ARG A 361 -7.45 12.96 7.13
C ARG A 361 -8.44 12.39 6.12
N ALA A 362 -8.07 12.34 4.83
CA ALA A 362 -8.91 11.79 3.78
C ALA A 362 -9.01 10.26 3.88
N TYR A 363 -10.22 9.74 3.68
CA TYR A 363 -10.43 8.31 3.50
C TYR A 363 -9.77 7.87 2.21
N HIS A 364 -8.94 6.83 2.27
CA HIS A 364 -8.25 6.33 1.10
C HIS A 364 -7.94 4.84 1.20
N GLY A 365 -7.67 4.20 0.06
CA GLY A 365 -7.26 2.80 0.03
C GLY A 365 -7.06 2.26 -1.39
N VAL A 366 -6.51 1.06 -1.47
CA VAL A 366 -6.18 0.41 -2.75
C VAL A 366 -7.13 -0.78 -2.98
N PRO A 367 -8.29 -0.59 -3.65
CA PRO A 367 -9.22 -1.68 -3.91
C PRO A 367 -8.69 -2.77 -4.85
N ARG A 368 -7.76 -2.44 -5.76
CA ARG A 368 -7.38 -3.35 -6.84
C ARG A 368 -5.93 -3.16 -7.28
N ILE A 369 -5.21 -4.28 -7.39
CA ILE A 369 -3.98 -4.40 -8.17
C ILE A 369 -4.34 -4.95 -9.56
N LEU A 370 -3.79 -4.34 -10.61
CA LEU A 370 -4.02 -4.70 -12.01
C LEU A 370 -2.91 -5.63 -12.47
N GLU A 371 -3.24 -6.90 -12.65
CA GLU A 371 -2.28 -7.91 -13.09
C GLU A 371 -1.82 -7.68 -14.54
N GLY A 372 -0.63 -8.17 -14.87
CA GLY A 372 -0.05 -8.05 -16.21
C GLY A 372 0.60 -6.69 -16.50
N THR A 373 0.62 -5.77 -15.52
CA THR A 373 1.12 -4.39 -15.69
C THR A 373 2.54 -4.19 -15.12
N LEU A 374 3.22 -5.26 -14.67
CA LEU A 374 4.59 -5.19 -14.16
C LEU A 374 5.53 -4.62 -15.25
N PRO A 375 6.18 -3.47 -15.02
CA PRO A 375 6.94 -2.81 -16.06
C PRO A 375 8.19 -3.62 -16.45
N PRO A 376 8.68 -3.51 -17.70
CA PRO A 376 9.75 -4.36 -18.20
C PRO A 376 11.04 -4.34 -17.37
N HIS A 377 11.47 -3.18 -16.83
CA HIS A 377 12.68 -3.08 -16.00
C HIS A 377 12.56 -3.78 -14.64
N LEU A 378 11.34 -4.15 -14.24
CA LEU A 378 11.04 -4.99 -13.08
C LEU A 378 10.72 -6.44 -13.50
N ARG A 379 11.18 -6.91 -14.67
CA ARG A 379 11.07 -8.31 -15.06
C ARG A 379 12.46 -8.93 -15.06
N SER A 380 12.60 -10.13 -14.53
CA SER A 380 13.88 -10.85 -14.56
C SER A 380 14.44 -11.04 -15.98
N GLN A 381 13.56 -11.18 -16.97
CA GLN A 381 13.92 -11.39 -18.37
C GLN A 381 14.59 -10.18 -19.04
N SER A 382 14.41 -8.97 -18.51
CA SER A 382 15.03 -7.75 -19.07
C SER A 382 16.44 -7.49 -18.51
N LEU A 383 16.91 -8.35 -17.60
CA LEU A 383 18.19 -8.21 -16.93
C LEU A 383 19.30 -8.92 -17.71
N HIS A 384 20.25 -8.13 -18.20
CA HIS A 384 21.37 -8.61 -19.03
C HIS A 384 22.51 -9.19 -18.18
N ASP A 385 22.64 -8.77 -16.92
CA ASP A 385 23.62 -9.29 -15.97
C ASP A 385 23.07 -10.56 -15.27
N GLN A 386 23.77 -11.68 -15.41
CA GLN A 386 23.38 -12.97 -14.83
C GLN A 386 23.39 -12.98 -13.30
N THR A 387 24.30 -12.25 -12.66
CA THR A 387 24.37 -12.14 -11.19
C THR A 387 23.15 -11.39 -10.68
N VAL A 388 22.87 -10.24 -11.30
CA VAL A 388 21.71 -9.42 -10.95
C VAL A 388 20.42 -10.19 -11.24
N ARG A 389 20.35 -10.96 -12.33
CA ARG A 389 19.19 -11.79 -12.68
C ARG A 389 18.94 -12.91 -11.66
N LYS A 390 19.97 -13.60 -11.18
CA LYS A 390 19.85 -14.59 -10.10
C LYS A 390 19.28 -13.99 -8.83
N GLU A 391 19.57 -12.74 -8.53
CA GLU A 391 19.02 -12.07 -7.35
C GLU A 391 17.60 -11.51 -7.56
N TRP A 392 17.12 -11.46 -8.81
CA TRP A 392 15.86 -10.83 -9.22
C TRP A 392 14.75 -11.80 -9.65
N GLU A 393 15.05 -13.08 -9.89
CA GLU A 393 14.02 -14.07 -10.25
C GLU A 393 13.16 -14.48 -9.03
N PRO A 394 11.82 -14.20 -9.01
CA PRO A 394 10.90 -14.52 -7.90
C PRO A 394 10.28 -15.93 -7.96
#